data_AF-A0A258Z336-F1
#
_entry.id   AF-A0A258Z336-F1
#
_cell.length_a   1.000
_cell.length_b   1.000
_cell.length_c   1.000
_cell.angle_alpha   90.00
_cell.angle_beta   90.00
_cell.angle_gamma   90.00
#
_symmetry.space_group_name_H-M   'P 1'
#
loop_
_entity.id
_entity.type
_entity.pdbx_description
1 polymer ?
#
loop_
_entity_poly.entity_id
_entity_poly.type
_entity_poly.pdbx_seq_one_letter_code
_entity_poly.pdbx_strand_id
1 'polypeptide(L)'
;MRGSVYFQSAELIKCLYVEGAKKIERIDPNHKNYESLGSYLTAKAYRDVWNNMFLYLAEHWKIKDTEKITSEHVAAYMSYKSEYHVSHQYLQKINAAMRA
;
A
#
# COMPACT_ATOMS: atom_id res chain seq x y z
N MET A 1 2.43 18.22 7.22
CA MET A 1 3.72 18.52 6.53
C MET A 1 3.87 17.56 5.36
N ARG A 2 4.33 18.05 4.19
CA ARG A 2 4.43 17.24 2.96
C ARG A 2 5.31 15.98 3.09
N GLY A 3 6.29 15.99 4.00
CA GLY A 3 7.15 14.83 4.26
C GLY A 3 6.62 13.81 5.27
N SER A 4 5.38 13.95 5.78
CA SER A 4 4.86 12.96 6.72
C SER A 4 4.41 11.68 5.99
N VAL A 5 4.60 10.53 6.65
CA VAL A 5 4.12 9.23 6.17
C VAL A 5 2.62 9.27 5.82
N TYR A 6 1.82 9.90 6.68
CA TYR A 6 0.37 9.99 6.50
C TYR A 6 -0.05 10.88 5.34
N PHE A 7 0.76 11.87 5.00
CA PHE A 7 0.55 12.71 3.83
C PHE A 7 0.86 11.91 2.56
N GLN A 8 2.04 11.28 2.50
CA GLN A 8 2.46 10.48 1.36
C GLN A 8 1.46 9.34 1.07
N SER A 9 1.03 8.60 2.09
CA SER A 9 0.01 7.55 1.92
C SER A 9 -1.37 8.08 1.51
N ALA A 10 -1.70 9.33 1.85
CA ALA A 10 -2.93 9.97 1.38
C ALA A 10 -2.86 10.32 -0.10
N GLU A 11 -1.71 10.82 -0.57
CA GLU A 11 -1.49 11.11 -1.99
C GLU A 11 -1.57 9.83 -2.83
N LEU A 12 -0.98 8.72 -2.38
CA LEU A 12 -1.15 7.40 -3.02
C LEU A 12 -2.63 6.99 -3.17
N ILE A 13 -3.43 7.14 -2.10
CA ILE A 13 -4.86 6.82 -2.16
C ILE A 13 -5.59 7.70 -3.17
N LYS A 14 -5.27 8.99 -3.28
CA LYS A 14 -5.90 9.88 -4.26
C LYS A 14 -5.62 9.46 -5.70
N CYS A 15 -4.46 8.88 -5.96
CA CYS A 15 -4.09 8.38 -7.29
C CYS A 15 -4.79 7.06 -7.63
N LEU A 16 -4.99 6.19 -6.64
CA LEU A 16 -5.47 4.82 -6.86
C LEU A 16 -6.98 4.65 -6.66
N TYR A 17 -7.60 5.48 -5.82
CA TYR A 17 -9.03 5.37 -5.52
C TYR A 17 -9.89 6.05 -6.58
N VAL A 18 -10.79 5.26 -7.18
CA VAL A 18 -11.77 5.75 -8.14
C VAL A 18 -13.16 5.40 -7.62
N GLU A 19 -13.90 6.42 -7.21
CA GLU A 19 -15.26 6.25 -6.71
C GLU A 19 -16.17 5.61 -7.75
N GLY A 20 -16.94 4.60 -7.34
CA GLY A 20 -17.89 3.92 -8.21
C GLY A 20 -17.29 2.99 -9.27
N ALA A 21 -15.96 2.78 -9.29
CA ALA A 21 -15.32 1.88 -10.24
C ALA A 21 -15.85 0.44 -10.11
N LYS A 22 -16.44 -0.08 -11.20
CA LYS A 22 -17.05 -1.41 -11.19
C LYS A 22 -15.99 -2.50 -11.16
N LYS A 23 -16.33 -3.69 -10.64
CA LYS A 23 -15.38 -4.82 -10.61
C LYS A 23 -14.87 -5.19 -12.00
N ILE A 24 -15.74 -5.20 -13.01
CA ILE A 24 -15.38 -5.51 -14.41
C ILE A 24 -14.38 -4.52 -15.01
N GLU A 25 -14.47 -3.24 -14.63
CA GLU A 25 -13.61 -2.17 -15.13
C GLU A 25 -12.20 -2.22 -14.53
N ARG A 26 -12.06 -2.86 -13.36
CA ARG A 26 -10.81 -2.95 -12.60
C ARG A 26 -9.98 -4.18 -12.93
N ILE A 27 -10.55 -5.13 -13.67
CA ILE A 27 -9.88 -6.36 -14.10
C ILE A 27 -9.59 -6.38 -15.60
N ASP A 28 -10.14 -5.43 -16.38
CA ASP A 28 -9.87 -5.28 -17.80
C ASP A 28 -8.60 -4.44 -18.02
N PRO A 29 -7.49 -5.04 -18.53
CA PRO A 29 -6.22 -4.33 -18.75
C PRO A 29 -6.32 -3.13 -19.70
N ASN A 30 -7.35 -3.07 -20.55
CA ASN A 30 -7.53 -1.99 -21.50
C ASN A 30 -8.40 -0.84 -20.96
N HIS A 31 -8.98 -1.01 -19.77
CA HIS A 31 -9.86 -0.01 -19.19
C HIS A 31 -9.07 0.98 -18.31
N LYS A 32 -9.46 2.26 -18.32
CA LYS A 32 -8.79 3.32 -17.54
C LYS A 32 -8.73 3.09 -16.03
N ASN A 33 -9.64 2.26 -15.51
CA ASN A 33 -9.76 1.93 -14.09
C ASN A 33 -9.07 0.60 -13.75
N TYR A 34 -8.30 0.01 -14.68
CA TYR A 34 -7.55 -1.22 -14.42
C TYR A 34 -6.72 -1.09 -13.14
N GLU A 35 -6.80 -2.10 -12.27
CA GLU A 35 -6.10 -2.16 -10.97
C GLU A 35 -6.44 -1.03 -9.96
N SER A 36 -7.44 -0.20 -10.23
CA SER A 36 -7.85 0.85 -9.28
C SER A 36 -8.60 0.32 -8.05
N LEU A 37 -8.75 1.18 -7.03
CA LEU A 37 -9.48 0.88 -5.81
C LEU A 37 -10.90 1.45 -5.89
N GLY A 38 -11.90 0.59 -5.97
CA GLY A 38 -13.32 1.00 -6.01
C GLY A 38 -14.05 1.03 -4.66
N SER A 39 -13.42 0.53 -3.59
CA SER A 39 -14.02 0.46 -2.24
C SER A 39 -13.25 1.30 -1.25
N TYR A 40 -13.96 2.18 -0.54
CA TYR A 40 -13.40 2.98 0.54
C TYR A 40 -12.75 2.12 1.64
N LEU A 41 -13.37 0.99 2.00
CA LEU A 41 -12.82 0.09 3.02
C LEU A 41 -11.50 -0.54 2.56
N THR A 42 -11.39 -0.91 1.28
CA THR A 42 -10.13 -1.43 0.71
C THR A 42 -9.07 -0.33 0.68
N ALA A 43 -9.41 0.87 0.21
CA ALA A 43 -8.52 2.02 0.21
C ALA A 43 -7.99 2.35 1.61
N LYS A 44 -8.88 2.38 2.61
CA LYS A 44 -8.47 2.55 4.02
C LYS A 44 -7.53 1.44 4.48
N ALA A 45 -7.87 0.18 4.21
CA ALA A 45 -7.05 -0.96 4.62
C ALA A 45 -5.65 -0.93 3.99
N TYR A 46 -5.52 -0.53 2.72
CA TYR A 46 -4.23 -0.39 2.04
C TYR A 46 -3.44 0.78 2.60
N ARG A 47 -4.09 1.92 2.84
CA ARG A 47 -3.46 3.07 3.50
C ARG A 47 -2.91 2.71 4.88
N ASP A 48 -3.65 1.92 5.66
CA ASP A 48 -3.21 1.46 6.97
C ASP A 48 -1.96 0.56 6.86
N VAL A 49 -1.88 -0.30 5.84
CA VAL A 49 -0.66 -1.09 5.56
C VAL A 49 0.50 -0.18 5.18
N TRP A 50 0.31 0.76 4.24
CA TRP A 50 1.35 1.68 3.80
C TRP A 50 1.87 2.55 4.94
N ASN A 51 0.99 3.07 5.81
CA ASN A 51 1.40 3.81 6.98
C ASN A 51 2.35 2.99 7.87
N ASN A 52 2.01 1.74 8.14
CA ASN A 52 2.86 0.86 8.96
C ASN A 52 4.21 0.57 8.29
N MET A 53 4.22 0.34 6.98
CA MET A 53 5.46 0.10 6.24
C MET A 53 6.33 1.35 6.19
N PHE A 54 5.76 2.51 5.87
CA PHE A 54 6.52 3.76 5.75
C PHE A 54 7.08 4.21 7.11
N LEU A 55 6.36 3.95 8.21
CA LEU A 55 6.90 4.14 9.56
C LEU A 55 8.09 3.21 9.82
N TYR A 56 7.96 1.91 9.49
CA TYR A 56 9.05 0.95 9.59
C TYR A 56 10.29 1.40 8.78
N LEU A 57 10.10 1.84 7.54
CA LEU A 57 11.22 2.29 6.70
C LEU A 57 11.85 3.60 7.21
N ALA A 58 11.05 4.52 7.74
CA ALA A 58 11.56 5.73 8.36
C ALA A 58 12.41 5.42 9.61
N GLU A 59 11.99 4.41 10.39
CA GLU A 59 12.66 4.00 11.62
C GLU A 59 13.94 3.20 11.37
N HIS A 60 13.83 2.12 10.58
CA HIS A 60 14.90 1.13 10.41
C HIS A 60 15.85 1.45 9.24
N TRP A 61 15.34 2.09 8.17
CA TRP A 61 16.10 2.36 6.95
C TRP A 61 16.39 3.85 6.73
N LYS A 62 15.83 4.73 7.59
CA LYS A 62 15.90 6.20 7.47
C LYS A 62 15.35 6.73 6.15
N ILE A 63 14.47 5.97 5.50
CA ILE A 63 13.80 6.38 4.26
C ILE A 63 12.55 7.17 4.63
N LYS A 64 12.56 8.46 4.29
CA LYS A 64 11.41 9.36 4.49
C LYS A 64 10.67 9.67 3.19
N ASP A 65 11.31 9.41 2.07
CA ASP A 65 10.80 9.64 0.72
C ASP A 65 10.33 8.31 0.15
N THR A 66 9.01 8.16 -0.01
CA THR A 66 8.40 6.90 -0.45
C THR A 66 8.74 6.54 -1.89
N GLU A 67 9.20 7.48 -2.71
CA GLU A 67 9.63 7.20 -4.08
C GLU A 67 10.97 6.42 -4.13
N LYS A 68 11.72 6.41 -3.03
CA LYS A 68 12.98 5.66 -2.89
C LYS A 68 12.76 4.22 -2.40
N ILE A 69 11.51 3.81 -2.23
CA ILE A 69 11.18 2.44 -1.83
C ILE A 69 11.51 1.50 -2.99
N THR A 70 12.06 0.33 -2.66
CA THR A 70 12.50 -0.68 -3.62
C THR A 70 11.91 -2.02 -3.22
N SER A 71 12.05 -3.04 -4.07
CA SER A 71 11.66 -4.41 -3.76
C SER A 71 12.37 -4.98 -2.54
N GLU A 72 13.62 -4.57 -2.27
CA GLU A 72 14.37 -4.97 -1.08
C GLU A 72 13.69 -4.48 0.20
N HIS A 73 13.26 -3.22 0.22
CA HIS A 73 12.55 -2.63 1.36
C HIS A 73 11.22 -3.34 1.64
N VAL A 74 10.50 -3.73 0.58
CA VAL A 74 9.25 -4.51 0.70
C VAL A 74 9.54 -5.91 1.27
N ALA A 75 10.57 -6.59 0.76
CA ALA A 75 10.96 -7.92 1.23
C ALA A 75 11.42 -7.91 2.70
N ALA A 76 12.18 -6.89 3.10
CA ALA A 76 12.59 -6.68 4.49
C ALA A 76 11.39 -6.46 5.41
N TYR A 77 10.42 -5.63 5.00
CA TYR A 77 9.19 -5.41 5.77
C TYR A 77 8.34 -6.69 5.90
N MET A 78 8.21 -7.47 4.82
CA MET A 78 7.50 -8.75 4.83
C MET A 78 8.17 -9.76 5.77
N SER A 79 9.50 -9.85 5.73
CA SER A 79 10.29 -10.72 6.62
C SER A 79 10.11 -10.30 8.07
N TYR A 80 10.28 -9.01 8.36
CA TYR A 80 10.01 -8.41 9.67
C TYR A 80 8.62 -8.80 10.18
N LYS A 81 7.55 -8.61 9.40
CA LYS A 81 6.19 -8.97 9.85
C LYS A 81 6.01 -10.47 10.07
N SER A 82 6.64 -11.32 9.26
CA SER A 82 6.56 -12.77 9.41
C SER A 82 7.17 -13.28 10.73
N GLU A 83 8.22 -12.61 11.23
CA GLU A 83 8.89 -12.95 12.49
C GLU A 83 8.00 -12.73 13.72
N TYR A 84 7.03 -11.79 13.66
CA TYR A 84 6.08 -11.53 14.75
C TYR A 84 4.82 -12.42 14.70
N HIS A 85 4.87 -13.57 14.00
CA HIS A 85 3.77 -14.53 13.90
C HIS A 85 2.41 -13.93 13.48
N VAL A 86 2.43 -12.98 12.54
CA VAL A 86 1.19 -12.43 11.99
C VAL A 86 0.42 -13.49 11.20
N SER A 87 -0.90 -13.36 11.13
CA SER A 87 -1.74 -14.32 10.40
C SER A 87 -1.43 -14.32 8.90
N HIS A 88 -1.60 -15.48 8.26
CA HIS A 88 -1.45 -15.62 6.81
C HIS A 88 -2.34 -14.63 6.04
N GLN A 89 -3.57 -14.40 6.52
CA GLN A 89 -4.50 -13.43 5.93
C GLN A 89 -3.96 -11.99 6.00
N TYR A 90 -3.26 -11.63 7.09
CA TYR A 90 -2.63 -10.33 7.21
C TYR A 90 -1.46 -10.17 6.24
N LEU A 91 -0.63 -11.21 6.06
CA LEU A 91 0.44 -11.21 5.05
C LEU A 91 -0.11 -11.08 3.63
N GLN A 92 -1.21 -11.77 3.31
CA GLN A 92 -1.89 -11.62 2.02
C GLN A 92 -2.38 -10.18 1.80
N LYS A 93 -2.91 -9.53 2.85
CA LYS A 93 -3.31 -8.13 2.79
C LYS A 93 -2.13 -7.20 2.54
N ILE A 94 -0.99 -7.44 3.19
CA ILE A 94 0.23 -6.66 2.92
C ILE A 94 0.63 -6.82 1.45
N ASN A 95 0.74 -8.06 0.98
CA ASN A 95 1.12 -8.35 -0.41
C ASN A 95 0.17 -7.68 -1.42
N ALA A 96 -1.14 -7.70 -1.16
CA ALA A 96 -2.12 -7.04 -2.03
C ALA A 96 -1.94 -5.52 -2.06
N ALA A 97 -1.67 -4.89 -0.91
CA ALA A 97 -1.44 -3.44 -0.83
C ALA A 97 -0.11 -3.01 -1.48
N MET A 98 0.90 -3.90 -1.54
CA MET A 98 2.19 -3.60 -2.19
C MET A 98 2.17 -3.69 -3.72
N ARG A 99 1.14 -4.34 -4.27
CA ARG A 99 0.96 -4.52 -5.72
C ARG A 99 0.03 -3.48 -6.35
N ALA A 100 -0.65 -2.67 -5.52
CA ALA A 100 -1.58 -1.64 -5.95
C ALA A 100 -0.85 -0.31 -6.16
#